data_AF-A0AAJ1Q9M3-F1
#
_entry.id   AF-A0AAJ1Q9M3-F1
#
_cell.length_a   1.000
_cell.length_b   1.000
_cell.length_c   1.000
_cell.angle_alpha   90.00
_cell.angle_beta   90.00
_cell.angle_gamma   90.00
#
_symmetry.space_group_name_H-M   'P 1'
#
loop_
_entity.id
_entity.type
_entity.pdbx_description
1 polymer ?
#
loop_
_entity_poly.entity_id
_entity_poly.type
_entity_poly.pdbx_seq_one_letter_code
_entity_poly.pdbx_strand_id
1 'polypeptide(L)'
;LALLNAGVPLRASVAGIAMGLMSETDEGGKTKYLALTDILGAEDALGDMDFKVAGTSEFVTALQLDTKLDGIPADVLAGALKQAKEARTAILEVMNDAIDSPDEMAP
;
A
#
# COMPACT_ATOMS: atom_id res chain seq x y z
N LEU A 1 10.81 1.48 -12.03
CA LEU A 1 10.73 1.77 -13.48
C LEU A 1 11.89 2.64 -13.93
N ALA A 2 11.91 3.94 -13.67
CA ALA A 2 12.96 4.84 -14.17
C ALA A 2 14.41 4.40 -13.86
N LEU A 3 14.66 3.87 -12.66
CA LEU A 3 15.98 3.32 -12.29
C LEU A 3 16.37 2.10 -13.15
N LEU A 4 15.44 1.17 -13.41
CA LEU A 4 15.69 0.03 -14.29
C LEU A 4 15.94 0.50 -15.72
N ASN A 5 15.14 1.44 -16.22
CA ASN A 5 15.32 2.02 -17.55
C ASN A 5 16.65 2.79 -17.72
N ALA A 6 17.20 3.33 -16.63
CA ALA A 6 18.54 3.94 -16.62
C ALA A 6 19.69 2.91 -16.51
N GLY A 7 19.39 1.60 -16.50
CA GLY A 7 20.38 0.54 -16.35
C GLY A 7 20.89 0.34 -14.92
N VAL A 8 20.19 0.86 -13.91
CA VAL A 8 20.58 0.67 -12.50
C VAL A 8 20.24 -0.76 -12.05
N PRO A 9 21.22 -1.55 -11.58
CA PRO A 9 21.00 -2.94 -11.18
C PRO A 9 20.37 -3.02 -9.78
N LEU A 10 19.05 -2.81 -9.71
CA LEU A 10 18.29 -3.00 -8.48
C LEU A 10 18.23 -4.46 -8.06
N ARG A 11 18.22 -4.73 -6.76
CA ARG A 11 18.06 -6.11 -6.23
C ARG A 11 16.65 -6.66 -6.45
N ALA A 12 15.65 -5.79 -6.46
CA ALA A 12 14.25 -6.11 -6.71
C ALA A 12 13.47 -4.83 -7.03
N SER A 13 12.40 -4.95 -7.80
CA SER A 13 11.41 -3.88 -8.01
C SER A 13 10.65 -3.59 -6.71
N VAL A 14 10.34 -2.31 -6.49
CA VAL A 14 9.56 -1.83 -5.34
C VAL A 14 8.33 -1.11 -5.88
N ALA A 15 7.16 -1.48 -5.36
CA ALA A 15 5.90 -0.77 -5.58
C ALA A 15 5.35 -0.25 -4.25
N GLY A 16 4.46 0.74 -4.33
CA GLY A 16 3.76 1.30 -3.18
C GLY A 16 2.26 1.41 -3.44
N ILE A 17 1.48 1.42 -2.36
CA ILE A 17 0.04 1.62 -2.41
C ILE A 17 -0.42 2.47 -1.22
N ALA A 18 -1.39 3.35 -1.47
CA ALA A 18 -2.08 4.11 -0.44
C ALA A 18 -3.36 3.37 -0.05
N MET A 19 -3.60 3.26 1.24
CA MET A 19 -4.74 2.55 1.82
C MET A 19 -5.44 3.46 2.81
N GLY A 20 -6.74 3.27 2.96
CA GLY A 20 -7.54 3.94 3.98
C GLY A 20 -8.24 2.95 4.89
N LEU A 21 -8.68 3.43 6.04
CA LEU A 21 -9.59 2.75 6.93
C LEU A 21 -10.73 3.70 7.29
N MET A 22 -11.96 3.21 7.13
CA MET A 22 -13.16 3.84 7.67
C MET A 22 -13.70 3.01 8.81
N SER A 23 -14.22 3.67 9.83
CA SER A 23 -14.81 3.05 10.99
C SER A 23 -16.18 3.66 11.31
N GLU A 24 -17.12 2.82 11.71
CA GLU A 24 -18.47 3.25 12.11
C GLU A 24 -18.91 2.45 13.33
N THR A 25 -19.37 3.15 14.37
CA THR A 25 -19.87 2.54 15.61
C THR A 25 -21.39 2.55 15.60
N ASP A 26 -22.00 1.39 15.77
CA ASP A 26 -23.46 1.27 15.84
C ASP A 26 -24.04 1.71 17.20
N GLU A 27 -25.36 1.81 17.29
CA GLU A 27 -26.09 2.19 18.52
C GLU A 27 -25.82 1.23 19.70
N GLY A 28 -25.38 0.00 19.41
CA GLY A 28 -24.99 -1.01 20.39
C GLY A 28 -23.54 -0.89 20.88
N GLY A 29 -22.79 0.11 20.39
CA GLY A 29 -21.39 0.34 20.75
C GLY A 29 -20.40 -0.56 20.03
N LYS A 30 -20.82 -1.27 18.97
CA LYS A 30 -19.92 -2.12 18.18
C LYS A 30 -19.37 -1.34 16.99
N THR A 31 -18.05 -1.21 16.93
CA THR A 31 -17.34 -0.58 15.81
C THR A 31 -17.09 -1.58 14.69
N LYS A 32 -17.44 -1.19 13.46
CA LYS A 32 -17.08 -1.88 12.21
C LYS A 32 -15.96 -1.11 11.53
N TYR A 33 -15.08 -1.85 10.86
CA TYR A 33 -13.95 -1.28 10.12
C TYR A 33 -13.98 -1.76 8.67
N LEU A 34 -13.64 -0.88 7.75
CA LEU A 34 -13.52 -1.16 6.32
C LEU A 34 -12.20 -0.62 5.79
N ALA A 35 -11.37 -1.50 5.22
CA ALA A 35 -10.14 -1.12 4.56
C ALA A 35 -10.40 -0.81 3.08
N LEU A 36 -9.94 0.36 2.63
CA LEU A 36 -10.06 0.85 1.26
C LEU A 36 -8.69 0.76 0.57
N THR A 37 -8.67 0.23 -0.65
CA THR A 37 -7.47 0.11 -1.48
C THR A 37 -7.40 1.26 -2.46
N ASP A 38 -6.21 1.85 -2.62
CA ASP A 38 -5.92 2.91 -3.58
C ASP A 38 -6.82 4.14 -3.38
N ILE A 39 -6.81 4.67 -2.16
CA ILE A 39 -7.71 5.75 -1.77
C ILE A 39 -7.51 7.02 -2.61
N LEU A 40 -8.63 7.63 -2.97
CA LEU A 40 -8.68 8.98 -3.51
C LEU A 40 -8.42 10.01 -2.40
N GLY A 41 -8.03 11.23 -2.78
CA GLY A 41 -7.83 12.31 -1.81
C GLY A 41 -9.08 12.67 -0.99
N ALA A 42 -10.29 12.43 -1.54
CA ALA A 42 -11.54 12.60 -0.80
C ALA A 42 -11.73 11.50 0.26
N GLU A 43 -11.33 10.26 -0.04
CA GLU A 43 -11.44 9.13 0.89
C GLU A 43 -10.41 9.22 2.02
N ASP A 44 -9.24 9.81 1.75
CA ASP A 44 -8.24 10.20 2.75
C ASP A 44 -8.81 11.23 3.73
N ALA A 45 -9.39 12.33 3.20
CA ALA A 45 -9.96 13.39 4.03
C ALA A 45 -11.13 12.92 4.91
N LEU A 46 -11.94 11.99 4.39
CA LEU A 46 -13.11 11.43 5.08
C LEU A 46 -12.77 10.21 5.95
N GLY A 47 -11.57 9.63 5.77
CA GLY A 47 -11.13 8.44 6.49
C GLY A 47 -10.66 8.72 7.92
N ASP A 48 -10.58 7.64 8.69
CA ASP A 48 -10.14 7.66 10.09
C ASP A 48 -8.66 7.28 10.25
N MET A 49 -8.12 6.57 9.26
CA MET A 49 -6.72 6.21 9.16
C MET A 49 -6.34 6.16 7.69
N ASP A 50 -5.16 6.68 7.36
CA ASP A 50 -4.49 6.44 6.10
C ASP A 50 -3.16 5.76 6.37
N PHE A 51 -2.82 4.78 5.55
CA PHE A 51 -1.52 4.14 5.63
C PHE A 51 -1.00 3.81 4.25
N LYS A 52 0.30 4.00 4.09
CA LYS A 52 1.02 3.87 2.82
C LYS A 52 2.07 2.79 3.00
N VAL A 53 2.03 1.77 2.15
CA VAL A 53 2.94 0.63 2.23
C VAL A 53 3.72 0.53 0.94
N ALA A 54 5.05 0.46 1.04
CA ALA A 54 5.92 0.15 -0.08
C ALA A 54 6.75 -1.09 0.21
N GLY A 55 7.12 -1.82 -0.84
CA GLY A 55 7.93 -3.04 -0.70
C GLY A 55 8.15 -3.79 -1.99
N THR A 56 8.97 -4.82 -1.88
CA THR A 56 9.20 -5.83 -2.93
C THR A 56 8.09 -6.88 -2.89
N SER A 57 8.16 -7.92 -3.73
CA SER A 57 7.28 -9.08 -3.60
C SER A 57 7.47 -9.83 -2.27
N GLU A 58 8.66 -9.74 -1.67
CA GLU A 58 9.05 -10.50 -0.48
C GLU A 58 8.76 -9.77 0.84
N PHE A 59 9.08 -8.47 0.94
CA PHE A 59 9.02 -7.74 2.21
C PHE A 59 8.65 -6.26 2.04
N VAL A 60 8.28 -5.63 3.15
CA VAL A 60 7.98 -4.19 3.24
C VAL A 60 9.29 -3.41 3.36
N THR A 61 9.46 -2.37 2.54
CA THR A 61 10.60 -1.44 2.59
C THR A 61 10.25 -0.12 3.26
N ALA A 62 8.98 0.28 3.24
CA ALA A 62 8.50 1.47 3.94
C ALA A 62 7.05 1.30 4.38
N LEU A 63 6.74 1.90 5.53
CA LEU A 63 5.39 2.03 6.07
C LEU A 63 5.25 3.45 6.63
N GLN A 64 4.20 4.15 6.21
CA GLN A 64 3.73 5.37 6.83
C GLN A 64 2.29 5.14 7.28
N LEU A 65 1.92 5.55 8.48
CA LEU A 65 0.58 5.39 9.01
C LEU A 65 0.24 6.63 9.82
N ASP A 66 -0.91 7.23 9.52
CA ASP A 66 -1.51 8.34 10.26
C ASP A 66 -2.94 7.95 10.64
N THR A 67 -3.34 8.23 11.88
CA THR A 67 -4.68 7.88 12.35
C THR A 67 -5.18 8.86 13.39
N LYS A 68 -6.50 9.08 13.34
CA LYS A 68 -7.24 9.85 14.35
C LYS A 68 -7.87 8.93 15.41
N LEU A 69 -7.75 7.61 15.25
CA LEU A 69 -8.37 6.62 16.13
C LEU A 69 -7.50 6.38 17.37
N ASP A 70 -8.14 6.15 18.52
CA ASP A 70 -7.45 5.77 19.77
C ASP A 70 -6.75 4.40 19.65
N GLY A 71 -7.20 3.57 18.71
CA GLY A 71 -6.62 2.29 18.38
C GLY A 71 -7.54 1.48 17.46
N ILE A 72 -6.98 0.44 16.85
CA ILE A 72 -7.73 -0.53 16.07
C ILE A 72 -7.40 -1.96 16.51
N PRO A 73 -8.34 -2.91 16.37
CA PRO A 73 -8.07 -4.31 16.62
C PRO A 73 -6.91 -4.83 15.75
N ALA A 74 -6.06 -5.70 16.32
CA ALA A 74 -4.88 -6.21 15.64
C ALA A 74 -5.21 -7.05 14.40
N ASP A 75 -6.34 -7.76 14.42
CA ASP A 75 -6.87 -8.53 13.29
C ASP A 75 -7.33 -7.63 12.14
N VAL A 76 -7.90 -6.45 12.45
CA VAL A 76 -8.26 -5.44 11.44
C VAL A 76 -7.01 -4.88 10.76
N LEU A 77 -5.98 -4.51 11.53
CA LEU A 77 -4.71 -4.03 10.98
C LEU A 77 -4.03 -5.10 10.11
N ALA A 78 -3.99 -6.35 10.59
CA ALA A 78 -3.41 -7.46 9.84
C ALA A 78 -4.17 -7.72 8.52
N GLY A 79 -5.50 -7.64 8.55
CA GLY A 79 -6.34 -7.74 7.35
C GLY A 79 -6.05 -6.62 6.35
N ALA A 80 -5.98 -5.38 6.82
CA ALA A 80 -5.70 -4.21 5.99
C ALA A 80 -4.30 -4.28 5.35
N LEU A 81 -3.28 -4.69 6.10
CA LEU A 81 -1.92 -4.89 5.58
C LEU A 81 -1.83 -6.04 4.58
N LYS A 82 -2.64 -7.10 4.76
CA LYS A 82 -2.73 -8.20 3.79
C LYS A 82 -3.35 -7.71 2.49
N GLN A 83 -4.44 -6.95 2.55
CA GLN A 83 -5.08 -6.33 1.39
C GLN A 83 -4.11 -5.38 0.66
N ALA A 84 -3.31 -4.61 1.42
CA ALA A 84 -2.26 -3.75 0.86
C ALA A 84 -1.17 -4.56 0.13
N LYS A 85 -0.77 -5.72 0.68
CA LYS A 85 0.20 -6.62 0.01
C LYS A 85 -0.36 -7.16 -1.30
N GLU A 86 -1.63 -7.57 -1.33
CA GLU A 86 -2.29 -8.07 -2.54
C GLU A 86 -2.33 -6.98 -3.62
N ALA A 87 -2.74 -5.76 -3.27
CA ALA A 87 -2.74 -4.62 -4.19
C ALA A 87 -1.33 -4.26 -4.69
N ARG A 88 -0.33 -4.22 -3.79
CA ARG A 88 1.07 -3.97 -4.17
C ARG A 88 1.60 -5.03 -5.13
N THR A 89 1.19 -6.29 -4.96
CA THR A 89 1.60 -7.39 -5.86
C THR A 89 1.03 -7.18 -7.26
N ALA A 90 -0.24 -6.81 -7.38
CA ALA A 90 -0.84 -6.48 -8.68
C ALA A 90 -0.14 -5.30 -9.37
N ILE A 91 0.27 -4.27 -8.62
CA ILE A 91 1.04 -3.14 -9.19
C ILE A 91 2.42 -3.62 -9.67
N LEU A 92 3.11 -4.47 -8.92
CA LEU A 92 4.40 -5.04 -9.33
C LEU A 92 4.27 -5.86 -10.62
N GLU A 93 3.20 -6.64 -10.77
CA GLU A 93 2.95 -7.41 -11.99
C GLU A 93 2.83 -6.49 -13.22
N VAL A 94 2.00 -5.44 -13.13
CA VAL A 94 1.86 -4.45 -14.20
C VAL A 94 3.17 -3.69 -14.47
N MET A 95 3.94 -3.39 -13.44
CA MET A 95 5.26 -2.77 -13.60
C MET A 95 6.24 -3.68 -14.34
N ASN A 96 6.24 -4.98 -14.04
CA ASN A 96 7.12 -5.96 -14.66
C ASN A 96 6.75 -6.20 -16.13
N ASP A 97 5.47 -6.10 -16.50
CA ASP A 97 5.04 -6.13 -17.91
C ASP A 97 5.64 -4.97 -18.73
N ALA A 98 5.95 -3.84 -18.08
CA ALA A 98 6.58 -2.70 -18.72
C ALA A 98 8.11 -2.84 -18.81
N ILE A 99 8.76 -3.31 -17.73
CA ILE A 99 10.21 -3.57 -17.67
C ILE A 99 10.53 -4.49 -16.48
N ASP A 100 11.15 -5.63 -16.75
CA ASP A 100 11.44 -6.68 -15.76
C ASP A 100 12.92 -6.73 -15.33
N SER A 101 13.80 -6.07 -16.08
CA SER A 101 15.25 -6.09 -15.90
C SER A 101 15.87 -4.74 -16.29
N PRO A 102 17.07 -4.39 -15.78
CA PRO A 102 17.71 -3.13 -16.13
C PRO A 102 18.01 -3.06 -17.64
N ASP A 103 17.68 -1.94 -18.26
CA ASP A 103 18.06 -1.66 -19.65
C ASP A 103 19.58 -1.45 -19.79
N GLU A 104 20.05 -1.37 -21.03
CA GLU A 104 21.42 -0.92 -21.29
C GLU A 104 21.58 0.55 -20.83
N MET A 105 22.69 0.84 -20.16
CA MET A 105 22.98 2.20 -19.69
C MET A 105 23.11 3.13 -20.89
N ALA A 106 22.36 4.24 -20.86
CA ALA A 106 22.42 5.24 -21.93
C ALA A 106 23.87 5.75 -22.13
N PRO A 107 24.26 6.06 -23.39
CA PRO A 107 25.62 6.49 -23.73
C PRO A 107 26.01 7.85 -23.14
#